data_AF-A0A9D5LW59-F1
#
_entry.id   AF-A0A9D5LW59-F1
#
_cell.length_a   1.000
_cell.length_b   1.000
_cell.length_c   1.000
_cell.angle_alpha   90.00
_cell.angle_beta   90.00
_cell.angle_gamma   90.00
#
_symmetry.space_group_name_H-M   'P 1'
#
loop_
_entity.id
_entity.type
_entity.pdbx_description
1 polymer ?
#
loop_
_entity_poly.entity_id
_entity_poly.type
_entity_poly.pdbx_seq_one_letter_code
_entity_poly.pdbx_strand_id
1 'polypeptide(L)' 'MSFPDFPYLGIWTKKDAPFICIEPWLGIADHHEASGKIKEKEGIQILDGDSEMSVEWSVEIF' A
#
# COMPACT_ATOMS: atom_id res chain seq x y z
N MET A 1 -8.50 -12.04 -7.35
CA MET A 1 -7.75 -11.19 -6.40
C MET A 1 -8.69 -10.17 -5.80
N SER A 2 -8.62 -9.94 -4.49
CA SER A 2 -9.44 -8.97 -3.74
C SER A 2 -8.55 -8.20 -2.77
N PHE A 3 -8.73 -6.89 -2.62
CA PHE A 3 -7.95 -6.03 -1.72
C PHE A 3 -8.74 -4.79 -1.23
N PRO A 4 -10.00 -4.93 -0.79
CA PRO A 4 -10.89 -3.80 -0.51
C PRO A 4 -10.37 -2.86 0.58
N ASP A 5 -9.52 -3.35 1.48
CA ASP A 5 -8.94 -2.57 2.58
C ASP A 5 -7.73 -1.73 2.13
N PHE A 6 -7.23 -1.93 0.90
CA PHE A 6 -6.03 -1.28 0.39
C PHE A 6 -6.41 -0.21 -0.63
N PRO A 7 -6.22 1.10 -0.33
CA PRO A 7 -6.65 2.19 -1.23
C PRO A 7 -5.79 2.31 -2.49
N TYR A 8 -4.61 1.71 -2.51
CA TYR A 8 -3.68 1.77 -3.64
C TYR A 8 -3.26 0.37 -4.09
N LEU A 9 -2.98 0.23 -5.39
CA LEU A 9 -2.41 -0.96 -5.98
C LEU A 9 -1.14 -0.61 -6.77
N GLY A 10 0.01 -1.04 -6.28
CA GLY A 10 1.26 -1.00 -7.03
C GLY A 10 1.28 -2.07 -8.11
N ILE A 11 1.54 -1.67 -9.35
CA ILE A 11 1.82 -2.58 -10.46
C ILE A 11 3.21 -2.24 -10.98
N TRP A 12 4.13 -3.19 -10.89
CA TRP A 12 5.52 -2.93 -11.22
C TRP A 12 6.19 -4.14 -11.87
N THR A 13 7.13 -3.88 -12.77
CA THR A 13 8.08 -4.88 -13.23
C THR A 13 9.41 -4.21 -13.50
N LYS A 14 10.51 -4.93 -13.25
CA LYS A 14 11.82 -4.50 -13.75
C LYS A 14 11.83 -4.71 -15.27
N LYS A 15 12.44 -3.77 -16.00
CA LYS A 15 12.65 -3.92 -17.43
C LYS A 15 13.27 -5.30 -17.74
N ASP A 16 12.65 -6.01 -18.69
CA ASP A 16 13.05 -7.34 -19.17
C ASP A 16 12.90 -8.49 -18.15
N ALA A 17 12.17 -8.29 -17.05
CA ALA A 17 11.87 -9.35 -16.09
C ALA A 17 10.71 -10.24 -16.56
N PRO A 18 10.79 -11.57 -16.36
CA PRO A 18 9.71 -12.50 -16.72
C PRO A 18 8.63 -12.59 -15.63
N PHE A 19 8.40 -11.51 -14.88
CA PHE A 19 7.40 -11.45 -13.81
C PHE A 19 6.82 -10.04 -13.67
N ILE A 20 5.70 -9.94 -12.95
CA ILE A 20 5.08 -8.69 -12.54
C ILE A 20 4.80 -8.73 -11.04
N CYS A 21 5.05 -7.64 -10.35
CA CYS A 21 4.64 -7.41 -8.97
C CYS A 21 3.23 -6.81 -8.96
N ILE A 22 2.39 -7.33 -8.07
CA ILE A 22 1.06 -6.83 -7.78
C ILE A 22 1.00 -6.59 -6.27
N GLU A 23 0.88 -5.33 -5.87
CA GLU A 23 1.18 -4.91 -4.50
C GLU A 23 0.03 -4.06 -3.92
N PRO A 24 -0.92 -4.66 -3.18
CA PRO A 24 -1.90 -3.90 -2.42
C PRO A 24 -1.19 -3.07 -1.34
N TRP A 25 -1.35 -1.76 -1.36
CA TRP A 25 -0.66 -0.87 -0.43
C TRP A 25 -1.60 -0.11 0.50
N LEU A 26 -1.31 -0.18 1.79
CA LEU A 26 -1.97 0.57 2.85
C LEU A 26 -1.20 1.87 3.18
N GLY A 27 -0.74 2.53 2.13
CA GLY A 27 0.12 3.72 2.16
C GLY A 27 0.73 3.98 0.78
N ILE A 28 1.40 5.12 0.62
CA ILE A 28 2.03 5.50 -0.67
C ILE A 28 3.38 6.19 -0.44
N ALA A 29 4.21 6.22 -1.49
CA ALA A 29 5.45 7.00 -1.49
C ALA A 29 5.18 8.50 -1.27
N ASP A 30 6.19 9.25 -0.84
CA ASP A 30 6.03 10.69 -0.65
C ASP A 30 5.71 11.39 -1.97
N HIS A 31 4.78 12.33 -1.89
CA HIS A 31 4.57 13.30 -2.95
C HIS A 31 5.79 14.23 -3.04
N HIS A 32 6.04 14.80 -4.23
CA HIS A 32 7.15 15.73 -4.44
C HIS A 32 7.04 17.01 -3.59
N GLU A 33 5.84 17.33 -3.11
CA GLU A 33 5.53 18.46 -2.22
C GLU A 33 5.39 18.05 -0.74
N ALA A 34 5.80 16.84 -0.37
CA ALA A 34 5.64 16.35 1.00
C ALA A 34 6.33 17.28 2.02
N SER A 35 5.64 17.57 3.12
CA SER A 35 6.15 18.47 4.16
C SER A 35 7.28 17.87 5.01
N GLY A 36 7.53 16.56 4.89
CA GLY A 36 8.48 15.81 5.71
C GLY A 36 7.98 15.47 7.12
N LYS A 37 6.78 15.95 7.51
CA LYS A 37 6.18 15.60 8.80
C LYS A 37 5.35 14.33 8.66
N ILE A 38 5.68 13.31 9.44
CA ILE A 38 5.01 11.99 9.39
C ILE A 38 3.49 12.07 9.56
N LYS A 39 2.99 12.99 10.39
CA LYS A 39 1.54 13.15 10.64
C LYS A 39 0.78 13.74 9.46
N GLU A 40 1.48 14.36 8.51
CA GLU A 40 0.91 14.97 7.31
C GLU A 40 1.14 14.09 6.05
N LYS A 41 1.80 12.93 6.20
CA LYS A 41 2.15 12.04 5.09
C LYS A 41 0.89 11.42 4.48
N GLU A 42 0.74 11.53 3.16
CA GLU A 42 -0.36 10.89 2.43
C GLU A 42 -0.36 9.36 2.65
N GLY A 43 -1.55 8.80 2.89
CA GLY A 43 -1.76 7.38 3.09
C GLY A 43 -1.22 6.84 4.42
N ILE A 44 -0.73 7.69 5.34
CA ILE A 44 -0.30 7.25 6.67
C ILE A 44 -1.48 6.71 7.48
N GLN A 45 -1.26 5.59 8.17
CA GLN A 45 -2.25 5.02 9.08
C GLN A 45 -1.94 5.50 10.50
N ILE A 46 -2.91 6.14 11.14
CA ILE A 46 -2.78 6.63 12.51
C ILE A 46 -3.54 5.65 13.42
N LEU A 47 -2.83 5.06 14.36
CA LEU A 47 -3.38 4.19 15.39
C LEU A 47 -3.27 4.88 16.74
N ASP A 48 -4.33 4.78 17.53
CA ASP A 48 -4.33 5.22 18.92
C ASP A 48 -3.55 4.21 19.80
N GLY A 49 -3.17 4.64 20.99
CA GLY A 49 -2.53 3.77 21.97
C GLY A 49 -3.41 2.55 22.27
N ASP A 50 -2.77 1.38 22.35
CA ASP A 50 -3.42 0.08 22.60
C ASP A 50 -4.47 -0.34 21.56
N SER A 51 -4.49 0.29 20.37
CA SER A 51 -5.37 -0.10 19.27
C SER A 51 -4.70 -1.08 18.30
N GLU A 52 -5.54 -1.85 17.60
CA GLU A 52 -5.14 -2.80 16.57
C GLU A 52 -5.95 -2.54 15.29
N MET A 53 -5.32 -2.75 14.13
CA MET A 53 -5.98 -2.71 12.83
C MET A 53 -5.62 -3.98 12.05
N SER A 54 -6.65 -4.62 11.49
CA SER A 54 -6.51 -5.78 10.60
C SER A 54 -6.99 -5.41 9.21
N VAL A 55 -6.24 -5.84 8.19
CA VAL A 55 -6.57 -5.64 6.78
C VAL A 55 -6.31 -6.95 6.02
N GLU A 56 -7.08 -7.22 4.99
CA GLU A 56 -7.00 -8.47 4.25
C GLU A 56 -6.94 -8.25 2.73
N TRP A 57 -6.15 -9.10 2.06
CA TRP A 57 -6.18 -9.27 0.61
C TRP A 57 -6.09 -10.75 0.27
N SER A 58 -6.55 -11.13 -0.92
CA SER A 58 -6.54 -12.51 -1.39
C SER A 58 -6.19 -12.62 -2.87
N VAL A 59 -5.56 -13.72 -3.25
CA VAL A 59 -5.27 -14.11 -4.63
C VAL A 59 -5.74 -15.55 -4.83
N GLU A 60 -6.30 -15.82 -6.01
CA GLU A 60 -6.81 -17.12 -6.41
C GLU A 60 -6.02 -17.58 -7.65
N ILE A 61 -5.60 -18.85 -7.65
CA ILE A 61 -4.83 -19.47 -8.73
C ILE A 61 -5.64 -20.67 -9.23
N PHE A 62 -5.78 -20.77 -10.55
CA PHE A 62 -6.51 -21.84 -11.25
C PHE A 62 -5.56 -22.85 -11.90
#